data_AF-A0A963JTJ7-F1
#
_entry.id   AF-A0A963JTJ7-F1
#
_cell.length_a   1.000
_cell.length_b   1.000
_cell.length_c   1.000
_cell.angle_alpha   90.00
_cell.angle_beta   90.00
_cell.angle_gamma   90.00
#
_symmetry.space_group_name_H-M   'P 1'
#
loop_
_entity.id
_entity.type
_entity.pdbx_description
1 polymer ?
#
loop_
_entity_poly.entity_id
_entity_poly.type
_entity_poly.pdbx_seq_one_letter_code
_entity_poly.pdbx_strand_id
1 'polypeptide(L)'
;MMNRRFLGRLVASLAAVWALAGAGAVHAADEAPDAMVQRLSTEVLDALRADKSIKAGDLDKVIALVDKTIMPNVNFRRMTAAAVGPGWRKASPEQQKRLQ
;
A
#
# COMPACT_ATOMS: atom_id res chain seq x y z
N MET A 1 -46.17 8.95 35.86
CA MET A 1 -44.98 8.57 36.65
C MET A 1 -44.01 7.86 35.70
N MET A 2 -42.85 8.43 35.43
CA MET A 2 -41.88 7.84 34.48
C MET A 2 -41.29 6.55 35.08
N ASN A 3 -41.42 5.42 34.39
CA ASN A 3 -40.93 4.12 34.87
C ASN A 3 -39.39 4.16 35.06
N ARG A 4 -38.89 3.87 36.26
CA ARG A 4 -37.44 3.85 36.60
C ARG A 4 -36.62 2.96 35.65
N ARG A 5 -37.25 1.92 35.10
CA ARG A 5 -36.70 1.01 34.08
C ARG A 5 -36.52 1.68 32.71
N PHE A 6 -37.42 2.59 32.33
CA PHE A 6 -37.33 3.34 31.08
C PHE A 6 -36.18 4.35 31.14
N LEU A 7 -36.02 5.04 32.27
CA LEU A 7 -34.91 5.96 32.49
C LEU A 7 -33.54 5.25 32.45
N GLY A 8 -33.43 4.06 33.05
CA GLY A 8 -32.20 3.27 33.00
C GLY A 8 -31.80 2.83 31.58
N ARG A 9 -32.78 2.45 30.75
CA ARG A 9 -32.53 2.10 29.34
C ARG A 9 -32.07 3.31 28.52
N LEU A 10 -32.68 4.47 28.75
CA LEU A 10 -32.29 5.73 28.08
C LEU A 10 -30.86 6.15 28.41
N VAL A 11 -30.47 6.07 29.69
CA VAL A 11 -29.10 6.37 30.12
C VAL A 11 -28.12 5.38 29.52
N ALA A 12 -28.44 4.08 29.52
CA ALA A 12 -27.59 3.06 28.90
C ALA A 12 -27.42 3.27 27.39
N SER A 13 -28.49 3.63 26.67
CA SER A 13 -28.41 3.95 25.25
C SER A 13 -27.59 5.21 24.98
N LEU A 14 -27.73 6.25 25.81
CA LEU A 14 -26.92 7.46 25.68
C LEU A 14 -25.44 7.18 25.92
N ALA A 15 -25.13 6.38 26.94
CA ALA A 15 -23.76 5.98 27.26
C ALA A 15 -23.13 5.15 26.13
N ALA A 16 -23.89 4.26 25.50
CA ALA A 16 -23.43 3.48 24.35
C ALA A 16 -23.15 4.36 23.12
N VAL A 17 -24.04 5.32 22.83
CA VAL A 17 -23.84 6.28 21.73
C VAL A 17 -22.64 7.18 22.01
N TRP A 18 -22.45 7.62 23.26
CA TRP A 18 -21.28 8.42 23.64
C TRP A 18 -19.97 7.64 23.56
N ALA A 19 -19.96 6.35 23.93
CA ALA A 19 -18.80 5.49 23.77
C ALA A 19 -18.43 5.25 22.30
N LEU A 20 -19.43 5.11 21.41
CA LEU A 20 -19.23 5.01 19.96
C LEU A 20 -18.76 6.34 19.35
N ALA A 21 -19.24 7.48 19.85
CA ALA A 21 -18.82 8.81 19.40
C ALA A 21 -17.42 9.21 19.92
N GLY A 22 -16.98 8.62 21.03
CA GLY A 22 -15.65 8.83 21.62
C GLY A 22 -14.54 7.97 21.00
N ALA A 23 -14.89 7.00 20.15
CA ALA A 23 -13.92 6.28 19.32
C ALA A 23 -13.42 7.23 18.23
N GLY A 24 -12.42 8.05 18.56
CA GLY A 24 -11.75 8.91 17.60
C GLY A 24 -11.29 8.12 16.38
N ALA A 25 -11.26 8.78 15.22
CA ALA A 25 -10.73 8.18 14.01
C ALA A 25 -9.30 7.70 14.28
N VAL A 26 -9.10 6.38 14.30
CA VAL A 26 -7.78 5.79 14.31
C VAL A 26 -7.20 6.03 12.93
N HIS A 27 -6.48 7.15 12.79
CA HIS A 27 -5.60 7.34 11.66
C HIS A 27 -4.40 6.43 11.89
N ALA A 28 -4.35 5.31 11.17
CA ALA A 28 -3.10 4.59 11.01
C ALA A 28 -2.09 5.60 10.47
N ALA A 29 -0.97 5.78 11.17
CA ALA A 29 0.09 6.63 10.68
C ALA A 29 0.58 6.04 9.35
N ASP A 30 0.60 6.85 8.31
CA ASP A 30 1.18 6.44 7.03
C ASP A 30 2.65 6.06 7.27
N GLU A 31 3.06 4.93 6.66
CA GLU A 31 4.46 4.50 6.72
C GLU A 31 5.36 5.59 6.14
N ALA A 32 6.42 5.96 6.89
CA ALA A 32 7.37 6.96 6.41
C ALA A 32 8.10 6.45 5.14
N PRO A 33 8.43 7.32 4.16
CA PRO A 33 9.02 6.87 2.91
C PRO A 33 10.35 6.10 3.05
N ASP A 34 11.20 6.49 3.99
CA ASP A 34 12.45 5.81 4.32
C ASP A 34 12.20 4.43 4.95
N ALA A 35 11.22 4.34 5.85
CA ALA A 35 10.78 3.07 6.43
C ALA A 35 10.24 2.11 5.35
N MET A 36 9.45 2.63 4.40
CA MET A 36 8.95 1.86 3.26
C MET A 36 10.11 1.30 2.41
N VAL A 37 11.09 2.15 2.07
CA VAL A 37 12.27 1.72 1.29
C VAL A 37 13.06 0.66 2.04
N GLN A 38 13.28 0.83 3.35
CA GLN A 38 14.01 -0.14 4.17
C GLN A 38 13.27 -1.48 4.23
N ARG A 39 11.96 -1.46 4.46
CA ARG A 39 11.11 -2.66 4.50
C ARG A 39 11.18 -3.42 3.17
N LEU A 40 10.92 -2.75 2.05
CA LEU A 40 10.92 -3.36 0.73
C LEU A 40 12.31 -3.93 0.37
N SER A 41 13.38 -3.19 0.67
CA SER A 41 14.76 -3.65 0.45
C SER A 41 15.06 -4.92 1.24
N THR A 42 14.61 -4.97 2.51
CA THR A 42 14.78 -6.13 3.37
C THR A 42 14.00 -7.34 2.84
N GLU A 43 12.74 -7.15 2.45
CA GLU A 43 11.89 -8.20 1.88
C GLU A 43 12.51 -8.80 0.60
N VAL A 44 13.03 -7.96 -0.30
CA VAL A 44 13.71 -8.42 -1.51
C VAL A 44 14.96 -9.22 -1.16
N LEU A 45 15.83 -8.70 -0.28
CA LEU A 45 17.06 -9.39 0.11
C LEU A 45 16.78 -10.75 0.77
N ASP A 46 15.74 -10.82 1.59
CA ASP A 46 15.36 -12.07 2.25
C ASP A 46 14.78 -13.08 1.26
N ALA A 47 13.96 -12.64 0.29
CA ALA A 47 13.48 -13.49 -0.79
C ALA A 47 14.64 -14.02 -1.66
N LEU A 48 15.58 -13.16 -2.03
CA LEU A 48 16.81 -13.56 -2.74
C LEU A 48 17.61 -14.58 -1.93
N ARG A 49 17.68 -14.44 -0.60
CA ARG A 49 18.41 -15.38 0.28
C ARG A 49 17.67 -16.70 0.49
N ALA A 50 16.35 -16.72 0.44
CA ALA A 50 15.57 -17.92 0.69
C ALA A 50 15.41 -18.80 -0.56
N ASP A 51 15.23 -18.22 -1.75
CA ASP A 51 14.95 -18.99 -2.97
C ASP A 51 16.24 -19.30 -3.77
N LYS A 52 16.61 -20.59 -3.82
CA LYS A 52 17.79 -21.06 -4.55
C LYS A 52 17.68 -20.88 -6.07
N SER A 53 16.49 -20.96 -6.65
CA SER A 53 16.27 -20.75 -8.08
C SER A 53 16.52 -19.29 -8.46
N ILE A 54 16.03 -18.36 -7.64
CA ILE A 54 16.31 -16.93 -7.81
C ILE A 54 17.81 -16.66 -7.70
N LYS A 55 18.51 -17.26 -6.72
CA LYS A 55 19.98 -17.19 -6.64
C LYS A 55 20.70 -17.76 -7.85
N ALA A 56 20.14 -18.80 -8.45
CA ALA A 56 20.68 -19.42 -9.65
C ALA A 56 20.39 -18.61 -10.93
N GLY A 57 19.68 -17.47 -10.83
CA GLY A 57 19.39 -16.59 -11.95
C GLY A 57 18.13 -16.97 -12.74
N ASP A 58 17.18 -17.68 -12.13
CA ASP A 58 15.87 -17.95 -12.73
C ASP A 58 15.11 -16.64 -12.96
N LEU A 59 15.12 -16.17 -14.21
CA LEU A 59 14.59 -14.86 -14.59
C LEU A 59 13.08 -14.75 -14.37
N ASP A 60 12.33 -15.82 -14.64
CA ASP A 60 10.87 -15.82 -14.48
C ASP A 60 10.50 -15.62 -13.01
N LYS A 61 11.24 -16.24 -12.09
CA LYS A 61 11.04 -16.02 -10.66
C LYS A 61 11.50 -14.65 -10.18
N VAL A 62 12.58 -14.11 -10.75
CA VAL A 62 13.03 -12.73 -10.46
C VAL A 62 11.95 -11.73 -10.88
N ILE A 63 11.40 -11.86 -12.08
CA ILE A 63 10.31 -11.02 -12.59
C ILE A 63 9.09 -11.13 -11.67
N ALA A 64 8.69 -12.36 -11.31
CA ALA A 64 7.55 -12.57 -10.40
C ALA A 64 7.76 -11.92 -9.02
N LEU A 65 8.98 -11.92 -8.48
CA LEU A 65 9.30 -11.24 -7.23
C LEU A 65 9.20 -9.71 -7.38
N VAL A 66 9.72 -9.16 -8.47
CA VAL A 66 9.64 -7.71 -8.76
C VAL A 66 8.18 -7.28 -8.92
N ASP A 67 7.38 -8.00 -9.70
CA ASP A 67 5.96 -7.72 -9.93
C ASP A 67 5.15 -7.75 -8.63
N LYS A 68 5.47 -8.68 -7.74
CA LYS A 68 4.78 -8.83 -6.47
C LYS A 68 5.18 -7.77 -5.43
N THR A 69 6.47 -7.51 -5.28
CA THR A 69 6.99 -6.74 -4.15
C THR A 69 7.33 -5.29 -4.51
N ILE A 70 7.82 -5.02 -5.73
CA ILE A 70 8.26 -3.66 -6.13
C ILE A 70 7.16 -2.92 -6.88
N MET A 71 6.55 -3.54 -7.88
CA MET A 71 5.62 -2.85 -8.80
C MET A 71 4.42 -2.16 -8.12
N PRO A 72 3.82 -2.69 -7.03
CA PRO A 72 2.74 -1.99 -6.34
C PRO A 72 3.16 -0.67 -5.68
N ASN A 73 4.46 -0.47 -5.45
CA ASN A 73 5.00 0.63 -4.67
C ASN A 73 5.64 1.74 -5.52
N VAL A 74 5.63 1.59 -6.86
CA VAL A 74 6.27 2.54 -7.78
C VAL A 74 5.29 3.09 -8.80
N ASN A 75 5.51 4.34 -9.21
CA ASN A 75 4.81 4.91 -10.36
C ASN A 75 5.67 4.69 -11.62
N PHE A 76 5.60 3.48 -12.18
CA PHE A 76 6.45 3.09 -13.31
C PHE A 76 6.25 4.02 -14.51
N ARG A 77 5.01 4.40 -14.82
CA ARG A 77 4.71 5.37 -15.88
C ARG A 77 5.44 6.70 -15.69
N ARG A 78 5.46 7.25 -14.47
CA ARG A 78 6.17 8.50 -14.18
C ARG A 78 7.69 8.32 -14.29
N MET A 79 8.22 7.19 -13.85
CA MET A 79 9.65 6.87 -14.00
C MET A 79 10.05 6.78 -15.47
N THR A 80 9.30 6.02 -16.28
CA THR A 80 9.50 5.92 -17.73
C THR A 80 9.39 7.28 -18.41
N ALA A 81 8.39 8.08 -18.05
CA ALA A 81 8.24 9.43 -18.60
C ALA A 81 9.45 10.33 -18.29
N ALA A 82 9.99 10.24 -17.08
CA ALA A 82 11.19 10.99 -16.68
C ALA A 82 12.44 10.51 -17.43
N ALA A 83 12.59 9.20 -17.63
CA ALA A 83 13.71 8.61 -18.37
C ALA A 83 13.67 8.95 -19.87
N VAL A 84 12.47 8.96 -20.48
CA VAL A 84 12.28 9.28 -21.90
C VAL A 84 12.35 10.80 -22.17
N GLY A 85 12.03 11.64 -21.18
CA GLY A 85 12.12 13.10 -21.29
C GLY A 85 11.10 13.71 -22.26
N PRO A 86 11.44 14.77 -23.02
CA PRO A 86 10.49 15.47 -23.90
C PRO A 86 9.80 14.59 -24.95
N GLY A 87 10.43 13.47 -25.32
CA GLY A 87 9.86 12.48 -26.25
C GLY A 87 8.58 11.83 -25.71
N TRP A 88 8.42 11.75 -24.39
CA TRP A 88 7.26 11.11 -23.75
C TRP A 88 5.94 11.77 -24.17
N ARG A 89 5.92 13.11 -24.25
CA ARG A 89 4.73 13.89 -24.64
C ARG A 89 4.38 13.75 -26.12
N LYS A 90 5.33 13.31 -26.95
CA LYS A 90 5.13 13.09 -28.40
C LYS A 90 4.77 11.64 -28.73
N ALA A 91 5.00 10.71 -27.82
CA ALA A 91 4.71 9.30 -28.01
C ALA A 91 3.19 9.04 -28.07
N SER A 92 2.74 8.23 -29.03
CA SER A 92 1.36 7.74 -29.08
C SER A 92 1.03 6.88 -27.85
N PRO A 93 -0.26 6.64 -27.54
CA PRO A 93 -0.65 5.74 -26.45
C PRO A 93 0.00 4.35 -26.56
N GLU A 94 0.09 3.80 -27.77
CA GLU A 94 0.71 2.49 -28.03
C GLU A 94 2.22 2.54 -27.80
N GLN A 95 2.89 3.63 -28.19
CA GLN A 95 4.32 3.83 -27.93
C GLN A 95 4.59 3.99 -26.42
N GLN A 96 3.77 4.76 -25.71
CA GLN A 96 3.87 4.90 -24.25
C GLN A 96 3.64 3.57 -23.53
N LYS A 97 2.78 2.70 -24.06
CA LYS A 97 2.54 1.37 -23.51
C LYS A 97 3.72 0.42 -23.74
N ARG A 98 4.45 0.56 -24.85
CA ARG A 98 5.64 -0.25 -25.15
C ARG A 98 6.91 0.19 -24.43
N LEU A 99 6.96 1.46 -24.00
CA LEU A 99 8.05 2.02 -23.20
C LEU A 99 7.91 1.66 -21.71
N GLN A 100 6.68 1.38 -21.29
CA GLN A 100 6.39 0.69 -20.05
C GLN A 100 6.62 -0.81 -20.24
#